data_AF-A0A925AM56-F1
#
_entry.id   AF-A0A925AM56-F1
#
_cell.length_a   1.000
_cell.length_b   1.000
_cell.length_c   1.000
_cell.angle_alpha   90.00
_cell.angle_beta   90.00
_cell.angle_gamma   90.00
#
_symmetry.space_group_name_H-M   'P 1'
#
loop_
_entity.id
_entity.type
_entity.pdbx_description
1 polymer ?
#
loop_
_entity_poly.entity_id
_entity_poly.type
_entity_poly.pdbx_seq_one_letter_code
_entity_poly.pdbx_strand_id
1 'polypeptide(L)'
;MAQALLEQVRAALEGARALRIRGSGSKDWYGEALEGDVLDTRSHAGIVDYDPSELVITARCGTPLAELEATLAGQQQMLACEPPHFGPHATVGGFVAA
;
A
#
# COMPACT_ATOMS: atom_id res chain seq x y z
N MET A 1 11.23 -8.56 5.31
CA MET A 1 10.04 -7.72 5.61
C MET A 1 8.73 -8.39 5.19
N ALA A 2 8.58 -8.94 3.98
CA ALA A 2 7.41 -9.76 3.62
C ALA A 2 7.16 -10.93 4.60
N GLN A 3 8.24 -11.52 5.13
CA GLN A 3 8.18 -12.61 6.10
C GLN A 3 7.39 -12.27 7.38
N ALA A 4 7.55 -11.05 7.93
CA ALA A 4 6.84 -10.65 9.14
C ALA A 4 5.32 -10.53 8.91
N LEU A 5 4.91 -10.02 7.75
CA LEU A 5 3.49 -9.98 7.36
C LEU A 5 2.93 -11.40 7.19
N LEU A 6 3.69 -12.31 6.57
CA LEU A 6 3.29 -13.71 6.43
C LEU A 6 3.12 -14.39 7.80
N GLU A 7 4.04 -14.16 8.73
CA GLU A 7 3.96 -14.68 10.10
C GLU A 7 2.75 -14.14 10.84
N GLN A 8 2.46 -12.84 10.74
CA GLN A 8 1.27 -12.24 11.36
C GLN A 8 -0.03 -12.81 10.79
N VAL A 9 -0.10 -13.03 9.47
CA VAL A 9 -1.26 -13.67 8.83
C VAL A 9 -1.43 -15.11 9.30
N ARG A 10 -0.35 -15.90 9.35
CA ARG A 10 -0.39 -17.28 9.85
C ARG A 10 -0.87 -17.35 11.30
N ALA A 11 -0.33 -16.51 12.17
CA ALA A 11 -0.74 -16.44 13.57
C ALA A 11 -2.20 -16.00 13.77
N ALA A 12 -2.74 -15.19 12.87
CA ALA A 12 -4.15 -14.82 12.90
C ALA A 12 -5.05 -15.97 12.43
N LEU A 13 -4.65 -16.69 11.39
CA LEU A 13 -5.35 -17.88 10.89
C LEU A 13 -5.40 -18.98 11.96
N GLU A 14 -4.28 -19.28 12.61
CA GLU A 14 -4.21 -20.27 13.69
C GLU A 14 -5.10 -19.88 14.90
N GLY A 15 -5.19 -18.59 15.18
CA GLY A 15 -6.00 -18.05 16.27
C GLY A 15 -7.45 -17.72 15.91
N ALA A 16 -7.88 -17.96 14.66
CA ALA A 16 -9.18 -17.52 14.12
C ALA A 16 -9.50 -16.02 14.41
N ARG A 17 -8.48 -15.16 14.37
CA ARG A 17 -8.61 -13.72 14.61
C ARG A 17 -8.79 -12.97 13.30
N ALA A 18 -9.77 -12.07 13.26
CA ALA A 18 -9.93 -11.16 12.14
C ALA A 18 -8.73 -10.22 12.03
N LEU A 19 -8.27 -9.97 10.80
CA LEU A 19 -7.24 -8.99 10.49
C LEU A 19 -7.83 -7.81 9.72
N ARG A 20 -7.40 -6.61 10.11
CA ARG A 20 -7.66 -5.37 9.40
C ARG A 20 -6.42 -4.94 8.64
N ILE A 21 -6.44 -5.13 7.32
CA ILE A 21 -5.34 -4.72 6.44
C ILE A 21 -5.33 -3.19 6.35
N ARG A 22 -4.20 -2.57 6.70
CA ARG A 22 -4.11 -1.11 6.79
C ARG A 22 -2.82 -0.60 6.20
N GLY A 23 -2.94 0.31 5.24
CA GLY A 23 -1.85 1.19 4.80
C GLY A 23 -1.67 2.35 5.78
N SER A 24 -1.89 3.58 5.32
CA SER A 24 -1.82 4.78 6.18
C SER A 24 -2.99 4.94 7.15
N GLY A 25 -4.14 4.34 6.82
CA GLY A 25 -5.40 4.55 7.53
C GLY A 25 -6.03 5.93 7.29
N SER A 26 -5.63 6.64 6.22
CA SER A 26 -6.25 7.93 5.87
C SER A 26 -7.74 7.85 5.54
N LYS A 27 -8.24 6.64 5.30
CA LYS A 27 -9.64 6.33 5.01
C LYS A 27 -10.32 5.58 6.16
N ASP A 28 -9.74 5.53 7.36
CA ASP A 28 -10.33 4.82 8.53
C ASP A 28 -11.74 5.37 8.91
N TRP A 29 -12.10 6.56 8.43
CA TRP A 29 -13.42 7.19 8.59
C TRP A 29 -14.47 6.73 7.56
N TYR A 30 -14.05 6.01 6.50
CA TYR A 30 -14.89 5.66 5.36
C TYR A 30 -15.09 4.14 5.30
N GLY A 31 -16.34 3.70 5.38
CA GLY A 31 -16.72 2.29 5.28
C GLY A 31 -17.23 1.70 6.59
N GLU A 32 -16.95 0.41 6.78
CA GLU A 32 -17.45 -0.42 7.89
C GLU A 32 -16.70 -0.16 9.21
N ALA A 33 -17.23 -0.74 10.30
CA ALA A 33 -16.58 -0.71 11.60
C ALA A 33 -15.14 -1.27 11.54
N LEU A 34 -14.24 -0.60 12.25
CA LEU A 34 -12.82 -0.96 12.29
C LEU A 34 -12.59 -2.15 13.23
N GLU A 35 -12.87 -3.35 12.74
CA GLU A 35 -12.75 -4.60 13.51
C GLU A 35 -11.49 -5.40 13.15
N GLY A 36 -10.98 -6.15 14.12
CA GLY A 36 -9.81 -7.03 13.95
C GLY A 36 -8.46 -6.36 14.21
N ASP A 37 -7.43 -7.21 14.30
CA ASP A 37 -6.06 -6.78 14.59
C ASP A 37 -5.43 -6.12 13.35
N VAL A 38 -4.72 -5.01 13.55
CA VAL A 38 -4.11 -4.27 12.45
C VAL A 38 -2.95 -5.05 11.83
N LEU A 39 -3.05 -5.33 10.53
CA LEU A 39 -1.93 -5.75 9.69
C LEU A 39 -1.41 -4.53 8.94
N ASP A 40 -0.37 -3.89 9.49
CA ASP A 40 0.22 -2.65 8.93
C ASP A 40 1.15 -2.98 7.75
N THR A 41 0.75 -2.57 6.55
CA THR A 41 1.48 -2.87 5.32
C THR A 41 2.55 -1.84 4.98
N ARG A 42 2.66 -0.72 5.71
CA ARG A 42 3.60 0.38 5.38
C ARG A 42 5.05 -0.03 5.44
N SER A 43 5.39 -1.01 6.28
CA SER A 43 6.75 -1.57 6.33
C SER A 43 7.11 -2.37 5.07
N HIS A 44 6.12 -2.76 4.26
CA HIS A 44 6.32 -3.40 2.96
C HIS A 44 6.28 -2.34 1.85
N ALA A 45 7.31 -1.49 1.82
CA ALA A 45 7.43 -0.35 0.92
C ALA A 45 8.67 -0.44 0.00
N GLY A 46 8.62 0.30 -1.10
CA GLY A 46 9.68 0.46 -2.09
C GLY A 46 9.30 -0.02 -3.48
N ILE A 47 9.94 0.57 -4.48
CA ILE A 47 9.86 0.13 -5.88
C ILE A 47 10.72 -1.12 -6.05
N VAL A 48 10.12 -2.18 -6.59
CA VAL A 48 10.77 -3.48 -6.83
C VAL A 48 11.45 -3.49 -8.19
N ASP A 49 10.77 -2.96 -9.20
CA ASP A 49 11.25 -2.90 -10.58
C ASP A 49 10.56 -1.74 -11.31
N TYR A 50 11.26 -1.15 -12.27
CA TYR A 50 10.73 -0.08 -13.11
C TYR A 50 11.42 -0.09 -14.48
N ASP A 51 10.63 -0.36 -15.52
CA ASP A 51 11.01 -0.19 -16.91
C ASP A 51 10.27 1.03 -17.49
N PRO A 52 10.95 2.18 -17.64
CA PRO A 52 10.34 3.38 -18.17
C PRO A 52 9.97 3.29 -19.65
N SER A 53 10.62 2.41 -20.42
CA SER A 53 10.35 2.27 -21.86
C SER A 53 9.06 1.49 -22.13
N GLU A 54 8.78 0.50 -21.28
CA GLU A 54 7.55 -0.29 -21.31
C GLU A 54 6.41 0.33 -20.50
N LEU A 55 6.67 1.43 -19.79
CA LEU A 55 5.72 2.07 -18.85
C LEU A 55 5.23 1.11 -17.75
N VAL A 56 6.11 0.21 -17.30
CA VAL A 56 5.81 -0.80 -16.29
C VAL A 56 6.58 -0.51 -15.02
N ILE A 57 5.86 -0.38 -13.90
CA ILE A 57 6.44 -0.21 -12.58
C ILE A 57 5.82 -1.21 -11.60
N THR A 58 6.67 -1.89 -10.85
CA THR A 58 6.27 -2.80 -9.76
C THR A 58 6.65 -2.16 -8.44
N ALA A 59 5.66 -1.79 -7.64
CA ALA A 59 5.86 -1.22 -6.31
C ALA A 59 5.20 -2.08 -5.23
N ARG A 60 5.78 -2.10 -4.04
CA ARG A 60 5.17 -2.77 -2.89
C ARG A 60 3.97 -1.96 -2.38
N CYS A 61 2.98 -2.63 -1.79
CA CYS A 61 1.72 -1.99 -1.39
C CYS A 61 1.88 -0.88 -0.32
N GLY A 62 2.89 -0.97 0.55
CA GLY A 62 3.19 0.04 1.56
C GLY A 62 3.92 1.27 1.03
N THR A 63 4.34 1.28 -0.25
CA THR A 63 5.10 2.38 -0.85
C THR A 63 4.29 3.67 -0.78
N PRO A 64 4.86 4.77 -0.26
CA PRO A 64 4.22 6.07 -0.30
C PRO A 64 3.88 6.46 -1.74
N LEU A 65 2.67 6.94 -1.97
CA LEU A 65 2.25 7.35 -3.31
C LEU A 65 3.10 8.51 -3.84
N ALA A 66 3.52 9.42 -2.96
CA ALA A 66 4.44 10.50 -3.30
C ALA A 66 5.82 9.99 -3.79
N GLU A 67 6.30 8.85 -3.29
CA GLU A 67 7.55 8.22 -3.76
C GLU A 67 7.37 7.65 -5.17
N LEU A 68 6.23 7.00 -5.43
CA LEU A 68 5.87 6.50 -6.76
C LEU A 68 5.78 7.65 -7.78
N GLU A 69 5.05 8.70 -7.43
CA GLU A 69 4.84 9.88 -8.28
C GLU A 69 6.15 10.62 -8.56
N ALA A 70 7.00 10.80 -7.55
CA ALA A 70 8.32 11.39 -7.73
C ALA A 70 9.21 10.57 -8.68
N THR A 71 9.14 9.23 -8.59
CA THR A 71 9.90 8.35 -9.48
C THR A 71 9.43 8.48 -10.94
N LEU A 72 8.12 8.47 -11.16
CA LEU A 72 7.54 8.66 -12.49
C LEU A 72 7.86 10.05 -13.06
N ALA A 73 7.73 11.10 -12.24
CA ALA A 73 8.05 12.47 -12.64
C ALA A 73 9.51 12.63 -13.05
N GLY A 74 10.43 11.89 -12.42
CA GLY A 74 11.84 11.82 -12.82
C GLY A 74 12.04 11.38 -14.27
N GLN A 75 11.13 10.57 -14.81
CA GLN A 75 11.11 10.11 -16.20
C GLN A 75 10.11 10.86 -17.08
N GLN A 76 9.56 11.99 -16.59
CA GLN A 76 8.50 12.76 -17.28
C GLN A 76 7.23 11.94 -17.52
N GLN A 77 6.95 11.00 -16.62
CA GLN A 77 5.79 10.12 -16.66
C GLN A 77 4.84 10.45 -15.51
N MET A 78 3.60 9.98 -15.64
CA MET A 78 2.57 10.07 -14.62
C MET A 78 1.74 8.80 -14.60
N LEU A 79 1.02 8.58 -13.51
CA LEU A 79 -0.03 7.56 -13.48
C LEU A 79 -1.14 7.96 -14.45
N ALA A 80 -1.76 6.98 -15.10
CA ALA A 80 -2.86 7.21 -16.04
C ALA A 80 -4.15 7.73 -15.37
N CYS A 81 -4.20 7.74 -14.04
CA CYS A 81 -5.30 8.25 -13.25
C CYS A 81 -4.74 9.12 -12.12
N GLU A 82 -5.62 9.88 -11.48
CA GLU A 82 -5.32 10.71 -10.31
C GLU A 82 -5.69 9.92 -9.04
N PRO A 83 -4.71 9.34 -8.30
CA PRO A 83 -5.05 8.53 -7.16
C PRO A 83 -5.57 9.39 -6.00
N PRO A 84 -6.50 8.88 -5.18
CA PRO A 84 -6.96 9.59 -4.00
C PRO A 84 -5.95 9.47 -2.84
N HIS A 85 -5.17 10.52 -2.59
CA HIS A 85 -4.16 10.54 -1.50
C HIS A 85 -4.80 10.52 -0.10
N PHE A 86 -5.83 11.33 0.14
CA PHE A 86 -6.44 11.54 1.48
C PHE A 86 -5.41 11.81 2.60
N GLY A 87 -4.27 12.43 2.28
CA GLY A 87 -3.23 12.79 3.24
C GLY A 87 -1.81 12.47 2.74
N PRO A 88 -0.77 13.00 3.41
CA PRO A 88 0.62 12.95 2.94
C PRO A 88 1.23 11.54 2.97
N HIS A 89 0.59 10.60 3.65
CA HIS A 89 1.09 9.24 3.83
C HIS A 89 0.34 8.21 2.99
N ALA A 90 -0.44 8.62 1.98
CA ALA A 90 -1.11 7.72 1.05
C ALA A 90 -0.17 6.62 0.55
N THR A 91 -0.67 5.40 0.39
CA THR A 91 0.13 4.25 -0.03
C THR A 91 -0.43 3.67 -1.31
N VAL A 92 0.41 3.03 -2.13
CA VAL A 92 -0.01 2.37 -3.39
C VAL A 92 -1.14 1.37 -3.14
N GLY A 93 -1.03 0.54 -2.11
CA GLY A 93 -2.08 -0.43 -1.75
C GLY A 93 -3.39 0.25 -1.34
N GLY A 94 -3.31 1.35 -0.59
CA GLY A 94 -4.49 2.13 -0.19
C GLY A 94 -5.11 2.97 -1.31
N PHE A 95 -4.41 3.14 -2.43
CA PHE A 95 -4.97 3.65 -3.68
C PHE A 95 -5.70 2.53 -4.42
N VAL A 96 -5.05 1.38 -4.64
CA VAL A 96 -5.62 0.27 -5.42
C VAL A 96 -6.86 -0.33 -4.75
N ALA A 97 -6.91 -0.37 -3.42
CA ALA A 97 -8.04 -0.93 -2.66
C ALA A 97 -9.19 0.06 -2.43
N ALA A 98 -9.07 1.32 -2.87
CA ALA A 98 -10.07 2.36 -2.65
C ALA A 98 -11.21 2.34 -3.68
#